data_AF-A0AAJ7SL21-F1
#
_entry.id   AF-A0AAJ7SL21-F1
#
_cell.length_a   1.000
_cell.length_b   1.000
_cell.length_c   1.000
_cell.angle_alpha   90.00
_cell.angle_beta   90.00
_cell.angle_gamma   90.00
#
_symmetry.space_group_name_H-M   'P 1'
#
loop_
_entity.id
_entity.type
_entity.pdbx_description
1 polymer ?
#
loop_
_entity_poly.entity_id
_entity_poly.type
_entity_poly.pdbx_seq_one_letter_code
_entity_poly.pdbx_strand_id
1 'polypeptide(L)'
;MATSENEPSRSQPTSANMWSALTSGSAIIRSKSPEAILALFEPHLTERQKLELTTMDEIWYFTLDDGEDETSRGGIWNHGYDDQEHNYIPVMHEHFNYRFELGRKIGQGGQGVVVQCLDHKTQTLVALKILASPTK
;
A
#
# COMPACT_ATOMS: atom_id res chain seq x y z
N MET A 1 -28.20 -32.58 22.92
CA MET A 1 -26.99 -31.74 23.00
C MET A 1 -26.20 -31.97 21.72
N ALA A 2 -26.43 -31.13 20.71
CA ALA A 2 -25.69 -31.18 19.45
C ALA A 2 -24.49 -30.26 19.59
N THR A 3 -23.29 -30.79 19.39
CA THR A 3 -22.03 -30.05 19.34
C THR A 3 -21.99 -29.26 18.04
N SER A 4 -22.00 -27.92 18.12
CA SER A 4 -21.70 -27.08 16.96
C SER A 4 -20.22 -27.18 16.66
N GLU A 5 -19.89 -27.80 15.54
CA GLU A 5 -18.53 -27.77 14.99
C GLU A 5 -18.22 -26.33 14.59
N ASN A 6 -17.15 -25.81 15.16
CA ASN A 6 -16.66 -24.47 14.96
C ASN A 6 -15.95 -24.42 13.60
N GLU A 7 -16.64 -23.96 12.56
CA GLU A 7 -16.05 -23.63 11.27
C GLU A 7 -14.91 -22.61 11.48
N PRO A 8 -13.68 -22.85 10.99
CA PRO A 8 -12.62 -21.87 11.09
C PRO A 8 -13.01 -20.65 10.25
N SER A 9 -13.03 -19.46 10.87
CA SER A 9 -13.25 -18.19 10.19
C SER A 9 -12.33 -18.11 8.98
N ARG A 10 -12.91 -18.18 7.78
CA ARG A 10 -12.22 -18.01 6.50
C ARG A 10 -11.58 -16.63 6.50
N SER A 11 -10.29 -16.56 6.87
CA SER A 11 -9.52 -15.32 6.80
C SER A 11 -9.62 -14.78 5.38
N GLN A 12 -10.24 -13.61 5.22
CA GLN A 12 -10.26 -12.94 3.93
C GLN A 12 -8.82 -12.77 3.45
N PRO A 13 -8.50 -13.10 2.19
CA PRO A 13 -7.16 -12.92 1.68
C PRO A 13 -6.82 -11.43 1.74
N THR A 14 -5.72 -11.08 2.41
CA THR A 14 -5.19 -9.72 2.40
C THR A 14 -4.84 -9.31 0.97
N SER A 15 -4.83 -8.02 0.69
CA SER A 15 -4.45 -7.48 -0.62
C SER A 15 -3.06 -7.97 -1.07
N ALA A 16 -2.10 -8.09 -0.14
CA ALA A 16 -0.79 -8.70 -0.37
C ALA A 16 -0.88 -10.17 -0.83
N ASN A 17 -1.77 -10.97 -0.23
CA ASN A 17 -1.99 -12.36 -0.64
C ASN A 17 -2.63 -12.43 -2.03
N MET A 18 -3.53 -11.49 -2.38
CA MET A 18 -4.13 -11.42 -3.71
C MET A 18 -3.13 -10.96 -4.78
N TRP A 19 -2.33 -9.93 -4.52
CA TRP A 19 -1.28 -9.48 -5.43
C TRP A 19 -0.23 -10.57 -5.68
N SER A 20 0.21 -11.23 -4.60
CA SER A 20 1.15 -12.36 -4.69
C SER A 20 0.55 -13.51 -5.50
N ALA A 21 -0.71 -13.89 -5.26
CA ALA A 21 -1.39 -14.93 -6.03
C ALA A 21 -1.49 -14.58 -7.54
N LEU A 22 -1.72 -13.31 -7.88
CA LEU A 22 -1.80 -12.81 -9.26
C LEU A 22 -0.44 -12.74 -9.98
N THR A 23 0.67 -12.85 -9.25
CA THR A 23 2.05 -12.75 -9.77
C THR A 23 2.84 -14.05 -9.63
N SER A 24 2.38 -15.00 -8.79
CA SER A 24 2.99 -16.31 -8.50
C SER A 24 3.20 -17.23 -9.71
N GLY A 25 2.58 -16.93 -10.86
CA GLY A 25 2.65 -17.75 -12.07
C GLY A 25 3.81 -17.47 -13.03
N SER A 26 4.63 -16.43 -12.79
CA SER A 26 5.74 -16.09 -13.70
C SER A 26 7.02 -15.77 -12.93
N ALA A 27 8.12 -16.42 -13.29
CA ALA A 27 9.45 -16.15 -12.74
C ALA A 27 9.97 -14.73 -13.02
N ILE A 28 9.23 -13.93 -13.80
CA ILE A 28 9.44 -12.51 -14.03
C ILE A 28 8.17 -11.81 -13.54
N ILE A 29 8.29 -10.97 -12.51
CA ILE A 29 7.19 -10.08 -12.14
C ILE A 29 6.92 -9.18 -13.34
N ARG A 30 5.76 -9.34 -13.97
CA ARG A 30 5.30 -8.46 -15.05
C ARG A 30 4.48 -7.35 -14.44
N SER A 31 4.77 -6.10 -14.81
CA SER A 31 3.89 -4.97 -14.54
C SER A 31 2.48 -5.25 -15.07
N LYS A 32 1.47 -4.66 -14.44
CA LYS A 32 0.08 -4.65 -14.91
C LYS A 32 -0.29 -3.24 -15.36
N SER A 33 -1.18 -3.15 -16.34
CA SER A 33 -1.78 -1.86 -16.71
C SER A 33 -2.85 -1.46 -15.67
N PRO A 34 -3.18 -0.17 -15.54
CA PRO A 34 -4.27 0.28 -14.68
C PRO A 34 -5.61 -0.40 -14.99
N GLU A 35 -5.93 -0.63 -16.27
CA GLU A 35 -7.17 -1.27 -16.69
C GLU A 35 -7.26 -2.71 -16.19
N ALA A 36 -6.12 -3.42 -16.14
CA ALA A 36 -6.07 -4.76 -15.60
C ALA A 36 -6.31 -4.77 -14.08
N ILE A 37 -5.81 -3.78 -13.34
CA ILE A 37 -6.08 -3.64 -11.90
C ILE A 37 -7.55 -3.30 -11.66
N LEU A 38 -8.09 -2.34 -12.40
CA LEU A 38 -9.50 -1.97 -12.35
C LEU A 38 -10.37 -3.20 -12.61
N ALA A 39 -10.15 -3.92 -13.70
CA ALA A 39 -10.95 -5.12 -14.04
C ALA A 39 -10.93 -6.21 -12.95
N LEU A 40 -9.84 -6.33 -12.18
CA LEU A 40 -9.69 -7.33 -11.13
C LEU A 40 -10.26 -6.89 -9.78
N PHE A 41 -10.17 -5.59 -9.47
CA PHE A 41 -10.39 -5.08 -8.11
C PHE A 41 -11.45 -3.97 -8.00
N GLU A 42 -12.07 -3.51 -9.10
CA GLU A 42 -13.06 -2.41 -9.14
C GLU A 42 -13.99 -2.31 -7.93
N PRO A 43 -14.69 -3.38 -7.49
CA PRO A 43 -15.65 -3.27 -6.39
C PRO A 43 -15.02 -3.01 -5.01
N HIS A 44 -13.70 -3.15 -4.89
CA HIS A 44 -12.95 -2.95 -3.65
C HIS A 44 -12.03 -1.74 -3.70
N LEU A 45 -11.96 -1.04 -4.83
CA LEU A 45 -11.13 0.16 -4.98
C LEU A 45 -11.86 1.38 -4.42
N THR A 46 -11.16 2.18 -3.64
CA THR A 46 -11.64 3.51 -3.24
C THR A 46 -11.64 4.44 -4.46
N GLU A 47 -12.49 5.47 -4.46
CA GLU A 47 -12.51 6.47 -5.54
C GLU A 47 -11.15 7.17 -5.69
N ARG A 48 -10.42 7.36 -4.58
CA ARG A 48 -9.04 7.86 -4.58
C ARG A 48 -8.12 6.93 -5.38
N GLN A 49 -8.13 5.63 -5.08
CA GLN A 49 -7.30 4.65 -5.80
C GLN A 49 -7.67 4.57 -7.29
N LYS A 50 -8.97 4.65 -7.63
CA LYS A 50 -9.41 4.68 -9.04
C LYS A 50 -8.82 5.89 -9.76
N LEU A 51 -8.88 7.07 -9.16
CA LEU A 51 -8.31 8.29 -9.72
C LEU A 51 -6.78 8.18 -9.87
N GLU A 52 -6.08 7.73 -8.84
CA GLU A 52 -4.63 7.55 -8.85
C GLU A 52 -4.20 6.58 -9.96
N LEU A 53 -4.91 5.44 -10.12
CA LEU A 53 -4.65 4.47 -11.19
C LEU A 53 -4.74 5.08 -12.59
N THR A 54 -5.63 6.06 -12.84
CA THR A 54 -5.73 6.72 -14.16
C THR A 54 -4.47 7.48 -14.57
N THR A 55 -3.59 7.81 -13.61
CA THR A 55 -2.36 8.56 -13.85
C THR A 55 -1.13 7.66 -14.02
N MET A 56 -1.29 6.35 -13.87
CA MET A 56 -0.19 5.39 -13.88
C MET A 56 -0.03 4.74 -15.25
N ASP A 57 1.21 4.53 -15.68
CA ASP A 57 1.51 3.75 -16.89
C ASP A 57 1.69 2.25 -16.57
N GLU A 58 2.31 1.95 -15.43
CA GLU A 58 2.66 0.59 -15.01
C GLU A 58 2.50 0.40 -13.50
N ILE A 59 1.84 -0.68 -13.11
CA ILE A 59 1.63 -1.11 -11.73
C ILE A 59 2.54 -2.30 -11.43
N TRP A 60 3.45 -2.13 -10.47
CA TRP A 60 4.44 -3.13 -10.06
C TRP A 60 4.16 -3.70 -8.66
N TYR A 61 3.44 -2.95 -7.83
CA TYR A 61 2.99 -3.38 -6.52
C TYR A 61 1.70 -2.65 -6.17
N PHE A 62 0.74 -3.37 -5.59
CA PHE A 62 -0.58 -2.83 -5.31
C PHE A 62 -1.12 -3.44 -4.01
N THR A 63 -1.70 -2.60 -3.16
CA THR A 63 -2.51 -3.02 -2.03
C THR A 63 -3.88 -2.34 -2.10
N LEU A 64 -4.90 -3.03 -1.59
CA LEU A 64 -6.19 -2.39 -1.34
C LEU A 64 -6.04 -1.51 -0.11
N ASP A 65 -6.81 -0.43 -0.07
CA ASP A 65 -7.00 0.29 1.17
C ASP A 65 -8.11 -0.45 1.89
N ASP A 66 -7.83 -1.01 3.05
CA ASP A 66 -8.77 -1.86 3.77
C ASP A 66 -9.89 -1.04 4.46
N GLY A 67 -9.98 0.26 4.15
CA GLY A 67 -10.86 1.19 4.84
C GLY A 67 -10.53 1.31 6.33
N GLU A 68 -9.32 0.92 6.76
CA GLU A 68 -8.82 1.33 8.07
C GLU A 68 -8.91 2.85 8.12
N ASP A 69 -9.76 3.31 9.03
CA ASP A 69 -10.17 4.69 9.16
C ASP A 69 -8.92 5.57 9.15
N GLU A 70 -8.93 6.68 8.42
CA GLU A 70 -7.80 7.61 8.32
C GLU A 70 -7.28 8.05 9.72
N THR A 71 -8.15 7.93 10.73
CA THR A 71 -7.90 8.13 12.16
C THR A 71 -6.99 7.07 12.82
N SER A 72 -6.91 5.86 12.27
CA SER A 72 -6.12 4.74 12.81
C SER A 72 -4.60 4.97 12.73
N ARG A 73 -4.15 5.73 11.73
CA ARG A 73 -2.74 6.14 11.58
C ARG A 73 -2.29 7.10 12.68
N GLY A 74 -3.24 7.73 13.39
CA GLY A 74 -2.97 8.71 14.45
C GLY A 74 -2.48 10.07 13.94
N GLY A 75 -2.53 10.30 12.63
CA GLY A 75 -2.20 11.59 12.03
C GLY A 75 -3.29 12.63 12.23
N ILE A 76 -2.90 13.90 12.18
CA ILE A 76 -3.82 15.04 12.33
C ILE A 76 -3.84 15.94 11.09
N TRP A 77 -2.85 15.78 10.21
CA TRP A 77 -2.73 16.54 8.97
C TRP A 77 -2.87 15.61 7.76
N ASN A 78 -3.10 16.22 6.60
CA ASN A 78 -3.20 15.50 5.32
C ASN A 78 -4.12 14.27 5.42
N HIS A 79 -5.37 14.45 5.86
CA HIS A 79 -6.31 13.33 5.98
C HIS A 79 -5.79 12.15 6.83
N GLY A 80 -5.04 12.43 7.91
CA GLY A 80 -4.51 11.41 8.82
C GLY A 80 -3.20 10.75 8.37
N TYR A 81 -2.68 11.08 7.18
CA TYR A 81 -1.41 10.53 6.68
C TYR A 81 -0.17 11.18 7.31
N ASP A 82 -0.31 12.41 7.83
CA ASP A 82 0.82 13.18 8.35
C ASP A 82 0.69 13.38 9.87
N ASP A 83 1.83 13.29 10.56
CA ASP A 83 1.96 13.57 12.00
C ASP A 83 1.92 15.08 12.30
N GLN A 84 2.02 15.47 13.58
CA GLN A 84 1.97 16.87 13.99
C GLN A 84 3.08 17.75 13.39
N GLU A 85 4.19 17.14 12.98
CA GLU A 85 5.35 17.78 12.37
C GLU A 85 5.27 17.79 10.83
N HIS A 86 4.13 17.41 10.25
CA HIS A 86 3.90 17.26 8.81
C HIS A 86 4.75 16.18 8.15
N ASN A 87 5.29 15.24 8.93
CA ASN A 87 5.95 14.06 8.37
C ASN A 87 4.92 12.99 8.04
N TYR A 88 5.09 12.34 6.89
CA TYR A 88 4.32 11.16 6.56
C TYR A 88 4.50 10.05 7.61
N ILE A 89 3.40 9.39 7.98
CA ILE A 89 3.35 8.26 8.91
C ILE A 89 3.42 6.94 8.12
N PRO A 90 4.57 6.24 8.08
CA PRO A 90 4.73 5.03 7.29
C PRO A 90 3.97 3.84 7.88
N VAL A 91 3.25 3.12 7.02
CA VAL A 91 2.59 1.85 7.32
C VAL A 91 3.31 0.73 6.57
N MET A 92 3.64 -0.34 7.29
CA MET A 92 4.32 -1.49 6.71
C MET A 92 3.46 -2.13 5.61
N HIS A 93 4.10 -2.55 4.53
CA HIS A 93 3.50 -3.19 3.36
C HIS A 93 2.55 -2.31 2.54
N GLU A 94 2.44 -1.01 2.83
CA GLU A 94 1.71 -0.13 1.93
C GLU A 94 2.50 0.14 0.65
N HIS A 95 1.79 0.56 -0.40
CA HIS A 95 2.40 0.85 -1.68
C HIS A 95 2.65 2.34 -1.88
N PHE A 96 3.79 2.68 -2.47
CA PHE A 96 4.09 4.03 -2.97
C PHE A 96 4.24 4.00 -4.48
N ASN A 97 3.57 4.93 -5.16
CA ASN A 97 3.59 5.10 -6.61
C ASN A 97 3.37 3.77 -7.36
N TYR A 98 2.53 2.90 -6.78
CA TYR A 98 2.23 1.55 -7.27
C TYR A 98 3.47 0.71 -7.64
N ARG A 99 4.58 0.90 -6.93
CA ARG A 99 5.86 0.25 -7.22
C ARG A 99 6.66 -0.16 -6.01
N PHE A 100 6.69 0.69 -5.00
CA PHE A 100 7.50 0.46 -3.82
C PHE A 100 6.63 -0.13 -2.72
N GLU A 101 7.08 -1.22 -2.11
CA GLU A 101 6.49 -1.75 -0.89
C GLU A 101 7.26 -1.19 0.30
N LEU A 102 6.55 -0.50 1.20
CA LEU A 102 7.16 0.09 2.37
C LEU A 102 7.55 -0.98 3.39
N GLY A 103 8.79 -0.92 3.83
CA GLY A 103 9.29 -1.67 4.97
C GLY A 103 9.48 -0.75 6.17
N ARG A 104 10.56 -0.97 6.92
CA ARG A 104 10.81 -0.24 8.17
C ARG A 104 11.29 1.19 7.94
N LYS A 105 10.89 2.11 8.82
CA LYS A 105 11.53 3.42 8.96
C LYS A 105 13.01 3.25 9.32
N ILE A 106 13.89 3.92 8.59
CA ILE A 106 15.35 3.89 8.80
C ILE A 106 15.93 5.25 9.18
N GLY A 107 15.16 6.33 9.08
CA GLY A 107 15.57 7.65 9.55
C GLY A 107 14.42 8.65 9.61
N GLN A 108 14.59 9.70 10.40
CA GLN A 108 13.70 10.87 10.49
C GLN A 108 14.54 12.09 10.85
N GLY A 109 14.19 13.24 10.28
CA GLY A 109 14.79 14.53 10.62
C GLY A 109 13.93 15.67 10.10
N GLY A 110 14.35 16.93 10.27
CA GLY A 110 13.52 18.09 9.94
C GLY A 110 13.13 18.26 8.46
N GLN A 111 13.61 17.39 7.56
CA GLN A 111 13.21 17.37 6.15
C GLN A 111 12.19 16.27 5.82
N GLY A 112 11.80 15.45 6.79
CA GLY A 112 10.90 14.31 6.57
C GLY A 112 11.43 12.99 7.10
N VAL A 113 10.92 11.90 6.53
CA VAL A 113 11.22 10.52 6.92
C VAL A 113 11.93 9.75 5.82
N VAL A 114 12.74 8.77 6.21
CA VAL A 114 13.40 7.84 5.30
C VAL A 114 12.98 6.43 5.66
N VAL A 115 12.47 5.69 4.67
CA VAL A 115 11.96 4.33 4.83
C VAL A 115 12.75 3.40 3.91
N GLN A 116 13.06 2.19 4.39
CA GLN A 116 13.57 1.13 3.55
C GLN A 116 12.39 0.49 2.82
N CYS A 117 12.44 0.43 1.48
CA CYS A 117 11.37 -0.13 0.66
C CYS A 117 11.92 -1.22 -0.27
N LEU A 118 11.07 -2.14 -0.71
CA LEU A 118 11.35 -3.03 -1.83
C LEU A 118 10.84 -2.39 -3.11
N ASP A 119 11.73 -2.18 -4.08
CA ASP A 119 11.35 -1.78 -5.44
C ASP A 119 10.94 -3.01 -6.25
N HIS A 120 9.64 -3.17 -6.51
CA HIS A 120 9.14 -4.33 -7.24
C HIS A 120 9.51 -4.36 -8.72
N LYS A 121 9.93 -3.23 -9.31
CA LYS A 121 10.40 -3.18 -10.70
C LYS A 121 11.80 -3.76 -10.85
N THR A 122 12.70 -3.45 -9.93
CA THR A 122 14.11 -3.88 -9.99
C THR A 122 14.44 -5.03 -9.05
N GLN A 123 13.51 -5.41 -8.16
CA GLN A 123 13.70 -6.42 -7.11
C GLN A 123 14.87 -6.08 -6.17
N THR A 124 15.02 -4.80 -5.83
CA THR A 124 16.10 -4.30 -4.95
C THR A 124 15.56 -3.51 -3.77
N LEU A 125 16.25 -3.61 -2.63
CA LEU A 125 15.97 -2.76 -1.48
C LEU A 125 16.53 -1.35 -1.73
N VAL A 126 15.69 -0.34 -1.50
CA VAL A 126 16.01 1.07 -1.69
C VAL A 126 15.67 1.88 -0.44
N ALA A 127 16.24 3.08 -0.31
CA ALA A 127 15.82 4.06 0.67
C ALA A 127 14.94 5.11 0.00
N LEU A 128 13.69 5.26 0.43
CA LEU A 128 12.76 6.26 -0.05
C LEU A 128 12.71 7.41 0.97
N LYS A 129 13.09 8.61 0.54
CA LYS A 129 12.99 9.83 1.35
C LYS A 129 11.67 10.53 1.04
N ILE A 130 10.80 10.63 2.03
CA ILE A 130 9.51 11.30 1.96
C ILE A 130 9.69 12.65 2.64
N LEU A 131 9.50 13.73 1.88
CA LEU A 131 9.65 15.08 2.42
C LEU A 131 8.41 15.45 3.22
N ALA A 132 8.61 16.20 4.31
CA ALA A 132 7.49 16.74 5.08
C ALA A 132 6.60 17.62 4.20
N SER A 133 5.28 17.50 4.38
CA SER A 133 4.31 18.33 3.68
C SER A 133 4.49 19.81 4.05
N PRO A 134 4.24 20.75 3.12
CA PRO A 134 4.30 22.17 3.45
C PRO A 134 3.27 22.54 4.53
N THR A 135 3.71 23.24 5.56
CA THR A 135 2.81 23.89 6.52
C THR A 135 2.05 25.01 5.78
N LYS A 136 0.71 24.99 5.85
CA LYS A 136 -0.13 26.07 5.30
C LYS A 136 -0.12 27.30 6.18
#